data_AF-A0A2H0A0F5-F1
#
_entry.id   AF-A0A2H0A0F5-F1
#
_cell.length_a   1.000
_cell.length_b   1.000
_cell.length_c   1.000
_cell.angle_alpha   90.00
_cell.angle_beta   90.00
_cell.angle_gamma   90.00
#
_symmetry.space_group_name_H-M   'P 1'
#
loop_
_entity.id
_entity.type
_entity.pdbx_description
1 polymer ?
#
loop_
_entity_poly.entity_id
_entity_poly.type
_entity_poly.pdbx_seq_one_letter_code
_entity_poly.pdbx_strand_id
1 'polypeptide(L)' 'MNANHWTEKRIAKIHKKMEKLGIRTERLQLAWISAAEGIRFAEVMKDMEALRKSVSEAEIAETIRILGEKKAKS' A
#
# COMPACT_ATOMS: atom_id res chain seq x y z
N MET A 1 -1.03 23.20 10.21
CA MET A 1 -1.75 22.31 9.27
C MET A 1 -1.19 20.90 9.44
N ASN A 2 -2.01 19.90 9.77
CA ASN A 2 -1.55 18.59 10.24
C ASN A 2 -1.02 17.73 9.06
N ALA A 3 0.28 17.42 9.04
CA ALA A 3 0.93 16.62 7.99
C ALA A 3 0.28 15.24 7.82
N ASN A 4 -0.25 14.66 8.91
CA ASN A 4 -0.89 13.35 8.89
C ASN A 4 -2.16 13.36 8.03
N HIS A 5 -2.95 14.44 8.10
CA HIS A 5 -4.16 14.62 7.29
C HIS A 5 -3.87 14.66 5.79
N TRP A 6 -2.74 15.25 5.40
CA TRP A 6 -2.32 15.29 4.00
C TRP A 6 -1.88 13.92 3.49
N THR A 7 -1.16 13.17 4.32
CA THR A 7 -0.75 11.79 4.02
C THR A 7 -1.97 10.88 3.86
N GLU A 8 -2.93 10.95 4.78
CA GLU A 8 -4.18 10.17 4.70
C GLU A 8 -4.94 10.46 3.39
N LYS A 9 -5.11 11.74 3.04
CA LYS A 9 -5.72 12.14 1.76
C LYS A 9 -4.95 11.60 0.55
N ARG A 10 -3.61 11.55 0.61
CA ARG A 10 -2.78 11.03 -0.48
C ARG A 10 -2.95 9.52 -0.62
N ILE A 11 -2.92 8.78 0.49
CA ILE A 11 -3.14 7.33 0.51
C ILE A 11 -4.53 6.99 -0.04
N ALA A 12 -5.58 7.71 0.38
CA ALA A 12 -6.93 7.50 -0.15
C ALA A 12 -7.02 7.72 -1.68
N LYS A 13 -6.30 8.70 -2.22
CA LYS A 13 -6.21 8.91 -3.67
C LYS A 13 -5.47 7.77 -4.37
N ILE A 14 -4.42 7.24 -3.76
CA ILE A 14 -3.65 6.12 -4.31
C ILE A 14 -4.50 4.85 -4.30
N HIS A 15 -5.21 4.55 -3.21
CA HIS A 15 -6.13 3.40 -3.14
C HIS A 15 -7.19 3.47 -4.24
N LYS A 16 -7.86 4.62 -4.43
CA LYS A 16 -8.81 4.80 -5.54
C LYS A 16 -8.18 4.56 -6.92
N LYS A 17 -6.90 4.89 -7.09
CA LYS A 17 -6.17 4.61 -8.34
C LYS A 17 -5.80 3.13 -8.47
N MET A 18 -5.46 2.46 -7.37
CA MET A 18 -5.17 1.02 -7.34
C MET A 18 -6.43 0.22 -7.68
N GLU A 19 -7.58 0.53 -7.07
CA GLU A 19 -8.88 -0.10 -7.37
C GLU A 19 -9.23 0.00 -8.84
N LYS A 20 -9.13 1.21 -9.42
CA LYS A 20 -9.38 1.44 -10.85
C LYS A 20 -8.44 0.66 -11.77
N LEU A 21 -7.28 0.26 -11.27
CA LEU A 21 -6.28 -0.52 -12.00
C LEU A 21 -6.37 -2.02 -11.70
N GLY A 22 -7.30 -2.46 -10.86
CA GLY A 22 -7.40 -3.87 -10.43
C GLY A 22 -6.27 -4.31 -9.50
N ILE A 23 -5.53 -3.38 -8.91
CA ILE A 23 -4.44 -3.67 -7.98
C ILE A 23 -5.01 -3.77 -6.56
N ARG A 24 -4.71 -4.86 -5.84
CA ARG A 24 -5.10 -5.06 -4.44
C ARG A 24 -4.64 -3.90 -3.56
N THR A 25 -5.57 -3.15 -3.00
CA THR A 25 -5.31 -1.93 -2.20
C THR A 25 -4.60 -2.22 -0.88
N GLU A 26 -4.86 -3.38 -0.28
CA GLU A 26 -4.23 -3.87 0.95
C GLU A 26 -2.69 -3.92 0.87
N ARG A 27 -2.13 -4.02 -0.36
CA ARG A 27 -0.68 -4.01 -0.59
C ARG A 27 -0.01 -2.66 -0.32
N LEU A 28 -0.80 -1.61 -0.08
CA LEU A 28 -0.34 -0.32 0.41
C LEU A 28 -1.09 0.00 1.72
N GLN A 29 -0.36 0.02 2.82
CA GLN A 29 -0.91 0.28 4.15
C GLN A 29 -0.37 1.59 4.73
N LEU A 30 -1.16 2.23 5.59
CA LEU A 30 -0.77 3.41 6.37
C LEU A 30 -1.09 3.14 7.83
N ALA A 31 -0.08 3.18 8.70
CA ALA A 31 -0.23 3.03 10.14
C ALA A 31 0.40 4.23 10.86
N TRP A 32 -0.32 4.80 11.83
CA TRP A 32 0.21 5.82 12.74
C TRP A 32 0.73 5.13 14.00
N ILE A 33 2.03 5.23 14.23
CA ILE A 33 2.71 4.56 15.34
C ILE A 33 3.65 5.59 15.97
N SER A 34 3.47 5.84 17.27
CA SER A 34 4.34 6.71 18.04
C SER A 34 5.62 6.00 18.50
N ALA A 35 6.60 6.76 18.99
CA ALA A 35 7.87 6.20 19.46
C ALA A 35 7.73 5.24 20.67
N ALA A 36 6.64 5.32 21.43
CA ALA A 36 6.38 4.44 22.58
C ALA A 36 5.63 3.15 22.19
N GLU A 37 5.11 3.06 20.97
CA GLU A 37 4.22 1.96 20.53
C GLU A 37 5.00 0.81 19.86
N GLY A 38 6.08 0.34 20.49
CA GLY A 38 6.93 -0.73 19.92
C GLY A 38 6.21 -2.05 19.69
N ILE A 39 5.30 -2.44 20.61
CA ILE A 39 4.50 -3.68 20.47
C ILE A 39 3.57 -3.59 19.26
N ARG A 40 2.87 -2.46 19.10
CA ARG A 40 2.00 -2.20 17.94
C ARG A 40 2.77 -2.24 16.62
N PHE A 41 3.99 -1.69 16.59
CA PHE A 41 4.84 -1.78 15.41
C PHE A 41 5.13 -3.23 15.03
N ALA A 42 5.51 -4.07 16.01
CA ALA A 42 5.80 -5.48 15.77
C ALA A 42 4.57 -6.24 15.22
N GLU A 43 3.37 -5.95 15.74
CA GLU A 43 2.11 -6.53 15.26
C GLU A 43 1.82 -6.13 13.80
N VAL A 44 1.87 -4.82 13.49
CA VAL A 44 1.66 -4.32 12.12
C VAL A 44 2.65 -4.96 11.14
N MET A 45 3.92 -5.08 11.52
CA MET A 45 4.94 -5.71 10.67
C MET A 45 4.68 -7.20 10.45
N LYS A 46 4.20 -7.91 11.47
CA LYS A 46 3.84 -9.34 11.38
C LYS A 46 2.67 -9.54 10.41
N ASP A 47 1.64 -8.70 10.52
CA ASP A 47 0.47 -8.77 9.64
C ASP A 47 0.82 -8.41 8.19
N MET A 48 1.67 -7.39 8.01
CA MET A 48 2.20 -7.01 6.69
C MET A 48 3.04 -8.13 6.06
N GLU A 49 3.84 -8.85 6.85
CA GLU A 49 4.63 -9.99 6.37
C GLU A 49 3.74 -11.18 5.99
N ALA A 50 2.68 -11.44 6.78
CA ALA A 50 1.68 -12.45 6.42
C ALA A 50 0.99 -12.11 5.10
N LEU A 51 0.60 -10.84 4.90
CA LEU A 51 0.05 -10.36 3.64
C LEU A 51 1.07 -10.50 2.50
N ARG A 52 2.32 -10.09 2.70
CA ARG A 52 3.39 -10.18 1.68
C ARG A 52 3.56 -11.60 1.18
N LYS A 53 3.54 -12.60 2.07
CA LYS A 53 3.62 -14.02 1.71
C LYS A 53 2.43 -14.52 0.88
N SER A 54 1.27 -13.87 0.96
CA SER A 54 0.11 -14.19 0.12
C SER A 54 0.20 -13.66 -1.32
N VAL A 55 1.16 -12.77 -1.61
CA VAL A 55 1.30 -12.15 -2.93
C VAL A 55 2.11 -13.08 -3.83
N SER A 56 1.50 -13.55 -4.91
CA SER A 56 2.16 -14.44 -5.87
C SER A 56 3.06 -13.68 -6.85
N GLU A 57 4.03 -14.38 -7.44
CA GLU A 57 4.88 -13.83 -8.50
C GLU A 57 4.07 -13.35 -9.71
N ALA A 58 2.99 -14.07 -10.06
CA ALA A 58 2.07 -13.68 -11.12
C ALA A 58 1.37 -12.34 -10.80
N GLU A 59 0.91 -12.15 -9.56
CA GLU A 59 0.31 -10.88 -9.13
C GLU A 59 1.33 -9.72 -9.19
N ILE A 60 2.58 -9.97 -8.81
CA ILE A 60 3.67 -8.99 -8.89
C ILE A 60 3.93 -8.61 -10.35
N ALA A 61 4.10 -9.60 -11.23
CA ALA A 61 4.35 -9.39 -12.65
C ALA A 61 3.21 -8.60 -13.31
N GLU A 62 1.97 -8.94 -12.99
CA GLU A 62 0.79 -8.23 -13.48
C GLU A 62 0.75 -6.78 -12.99
N THR A 63 1.07 -6.54 -11.71
CA THR A 63 1.18 -5.18 -11.17
C THR A 63 2.25 -4.36 -11.92
N ILE A 64 3.42 -4.95 -12.18
CA ILE A 64 4.51 -4.29 -12.92
C ILE A 64 4.04 -3.92 -14.33
N ARG A 65 3.36 -4.85 -15.04
CA ARG A 65 2.81 -4.62 -16.38
C ARG A 65 1.83 -3.45 -16.39
N ILE A 66 0.83 -3.47 -15.50
CA ILE A 66 -0.20 -2.42 -15.39
C ILE A 66 0.43 -1.04 -15.15
N LEU A 67 1.41 -0.97 -14.23
CA LEU A 67 2.09 0.30 -13.92
C LEU A 67 2.99 0.78 -15.06
N GLY A 68 3.65 -0.14 -15.78
CA GLY A 68 4.45 0.15 -16.97
C GLY A 68 3.61 0.73 -18.10
N GLU A 69 2.47 0.11 -18.41
CA GLU A 69 1.54 0.60 -19.43
C GLU A 69 0.97 1.98 -19.08
N LYS A 70 0.64 2.20 -17.80
CA LYS A 70 0.16 3.50 -17.35
C LYS A 70 1.22 4.60 -17.49
N LYS A 71 2.49 4.28 -17.24
CA LYS A 71 3.60 5.23 -17.40
C LYS A 71 3.80 5.59 -18.88
N ALA A 72 3.65 4.64 -19.80
CA ALA A 72 3.78 4.89 -21.23
C ALA A 72 2.63 5.73 -21.83
N LYS A 73 1.45 5.70 -21.20
CA LYS A 73 0.26 6.47 -21.60
C LYS A 73 0.17 7.89 -21.01
N SER A 74 1.12 8.28 -20.16
CA SER A 74 1.12 9.54 -19.41
C SER A 74 2.28 10.44 -19.80
#